data_AF-A0A3A8JC40-F1
#
_entry.id   AF-A0A3A8JC40-F1
#
_cell.length_a   1.000
_cell.length_b   1.000
_cell.length_c   1.000
_cell.angle_alpha   90.00
_cell.angle_beta   90.00
_cell.angle_gamma   90.00
#
_symmetry.space_group_name_H-M   'P 1'
#
loop_
_entity.id
_entity.type
_entity.pdbx_description
1 polymer ?
#
loop_
_entity_poly.entity_id
_entity_poly.type
_entity_poly.pdbx_seq_one_letter_code
_entity_poly.pdbx_strand_id
1 'polypeptide(L)'
;MNRTPSLPLRSPSPLSRRGALALLGVFALALGACSDATPIAEARDQGTGAEVTVEGYVSVQPGAFVSALGDEGFALQDDTGGIYVKLDPKQTFGLGAHVRVSGTLDEQNQLRILKAVAGDVKLLSGTKQVSAAEVTTGGVNESVEGELISVTGAITQAFQDDSPYGYKLYINDGSGEVQVFVHVSAGFDKAALQALTVGQRLRVVGLAAQYETTYEVAPRAPSDLSVIP
;
A
#
# COMPACT_ATOMS: atom_id res chain seq x y z
N MET A 1 -94.25 -19.08 -0.89
CA MET A 1 -94.94 -20.26 -1.44
C MET A 1 -94.59 -20.39 -2.92
N ASN A 2 -94.04 -21.55 -3.29
CA ASN A 2 -94.02 -22.20 -4.60
C ASN A 2 -93.30 -21.60 -5.84
N ARG A 3 -92.25 -22.37 -6.22
CA ARG A 3 -92.00 -23.03 -7.52
C ARG A 3 -91.18 -22.30 -8.59
N THR A 4 -89.98 -22.85 -8.80
CA THR A 4 -89.23 -23.08 -10.06
C THR A 4 -90.14 -23.48 -11.25
N PRO A 5 -89.73 -23.40 -12.55
CA PRO A 5 -88.43 -23.87 -13.08
C PRO A 5 -87.89 -23.21 -14.40
N SER A 6 -86.84 -23.83 -14.96
CA SER A 6 -86.45 -23.99 -16.38
C SER A 6 -85.33 -23.11 -17.02
N LEU A 7 -84.27 -23.83 -17.42
CA LEU A 7 -83.20 -23.55 -18.43
C LEU A 7 -83.82 -23.30 -19.83
N PRO A 8 -83.11 -22.81 -20.91
CA PRO A 8 -81.68 -23.06 -21.25
C PRO A 8 -80.95 -21.93 -22.05
N LEU A 9 -79.70 -22.22 -22.46
CA LEU A 9 -79.08 -21.98 -23.79
C LEU A 9 -77.66 -21.38 -23.79
N ARG A 10 -76.81 -22.09 -24.52
CA ARG A 10 -75.42 -21.78 -24.89
C ARG A 10 -75.29 -20.48 -25.68
N SER A 11 -74.21 -19.75 -25.43
CA SER A 11 -73.52 -18.88 -26.38
C SER A 11 -72.01 -19.16 -26.31
N PRO A 12 -71.30 -19.35 -27.45
CA PRO A 12 -69.85 -19.55 -27.43
C PRO A 12 -69.07 -18.25 -27.68
N SER A 13 -67.78 -18.30 -27.30
CA SER A 13 -66.63 -17.47 -27.70
C SER A 13 -66.38 -16.15 -26.91
N PRO A 14 -65.14 -15.59 -26.86
CA PRO A 14 -63.92 -16.00 -27.55
C PRO A 14 -62.64 -16.15 -26.68
N LEU A 15 -61.64 -16.76 -27.31
CA LEU A 15 -60.19 -16.72 -27.08
C LEU A 15 -59.69 -15.67 -26.06
N SER A 16 -59.21 -16.13 -24.90
CA SER A 16 -58.28 -15.35 -24.09
C SER A 16 -56.85 -15.69 -24.49
N ARG A 17 -56.13 -14.65 -24.92
CA ARG A 17 -54.76 -14.66 -25.40
C ARG A 17 -53.82 -15.30 -24.38
N ARG A 18 -53.03 -16.28 -24.83
CA ARG A 18 -51.78 -16.66 -24.17
C ARG A 18 -50.85 -15.43 -24.17
N GLY A 19 -50.78 -14.74 -23.03
CA GLY A 19 -49.71 -13.79 -22.77
C GLY A 19 -48.42 -14.56 -22.53
N ALA A 20 -47.59 -14.69 -23.58
CA ALA A 20 -46.21 -15.10 -23.41
C ALA A 20 -45.47 -13.96 -22.69
N LEU A 21 -45.23 -14.12 -21.39
CA LEU A 21 -44.31 -13.27 -20.65
C LEU A 21 -42.90 -13.60 -21.17
N ALA A 22 -42.41 -12.82 -22.12
CA ALA A 22 -41.02 -12.83 -22.51
C ALA A 22 -40.21 -12.21 -21.35
N LEU A 23 -39.67 -13.07 -20.48
CA LEU A 23 -38.59 -12.71 -19.57
C LEU A 23 -37.38 -12.36 -20.43
N LEU A 24 -37.19 -11.06 -20.70
CA LEU A 24 -35.90 -10.54 -21.17
C LEU A 24 -34.90 -10.75 -20.03
N GLY A 25 -34.13 -11.84 -20.12
CA GLY A 25 -32.90 -11.99 -19.35
C GLY A 25 -31.92 -10.92 -19.80
N VAL A 26 -31.71 -9.90 -18.96
CA VAL A 26 -30.57 -8.99 -19.10
C VAL A 26 -29.35 -9.76 -18.63
N PHE A 27 -28.65 -10.38 -19.57
CA PHE A 27 -27.32 -10.94 -19.33
C PHE A 27 -26.32 -9.77 -19.40
N ALA A 28 -26.03 -9.16 -18.25
CA ALA A 28 -24.94 -8.21 -18.15
C ALA A 28 -23.63 -8.99 -18.30
N LEU A 29 -23.07 -9.00 -19.52
CA LEU A 29 -21.68 -9.38 -19.73
C LEU A 29 -20.83 -8.31 -19.05
N ALA A 30 -20.34 -8.63 -17.84
CA ALA A 30 -19.21 -7.92 -17.25
C ALA A 30 -17.99 -8.22 -18.12
N LEU A 31 -17.78 -7.39 -19.15
CA LEU A 31 -16.51 -7.29 -19.83
C LEU A 31 -15.51 -6.83 -18.78
N GLY A 32 -14.63 -7.72 -18.33
CA GLY A 32 -13.51 -7.37 -17.48
C GLY A 32 -12.69 -6.32 -18.22
N ALA A 33 -12.88 -5.06 -17.87
CA ALA A 33 -12.00 -4.00 -18.32
C ALA A 33 -10.61 -4.37 -17.82
N CYS A 34 -9.67 -4.54 -18.74
CA CYS A 34 -8.27 -4.46 -18.39
C CYS A 34 -8.06 -3.00 -17.98
N SER A 35 -8.28 -2.67 -16.70
CA SER A 35 -7.99 -1.32 -16.22
C SER A 35 -6.48 -1.15 -16.32
N ASP A 36 -6.05 -0.21 -17.14
CA ASP A 36 -4.65 0.21 -17.13
C ASP A 36 -4.29 0.72 -15.74
N ALA A 37 -3.05 0.48 -15.33
CA ALA A 37 -2.57 0.92 -14.03
C ALA A 37 -2.52 2.45 -14.01
N THR A 38 -3.05 3.04 -12.94
CA THR A 38 -2.92 4.47 -12.64
C THR A 38 -1.50 4.73 -12.13
N PRO A 39 -0.82 5.80 -12.57
CA PRO A 39 0.44 6.22 -11.96
C PRO A 39 0.28 6.40 -10.44
N ILE A 40 1.27 5.99 -9.65
CA ILE A 40 1.13 5.97 -8.19
C ILE A 40 0.89 7.36 -7.62
N ALA A 41 1.55 8.41 -8.16
CA ALA A 41 1.30 9.78 -7.72
C ALA A 41 -0.18 10.20 -7.94
N GLU A 42 -0.74 9.91 -9.11
CA GLU A 42 -2.14 10.22 -9.43
C GLU A 42 -3.11 9.41 -8.57
N ALA A 43 -2.78 8.15 -8.28
CA ALA A 43 -3.57 7.33 -7.37
C ALA A 43 -3.58 7.94 -5.96
N ARG A 44 -2.42 8.36 -5.43
CA ARG A 44 -2.30 8.95 -4.09
C ARG A 44 -3.18 10.19 -3.90
N ASP A 45 -3.32 11.02 -4.94
CA ASP A 45 -4.13 12.24 -4.95
C ASP A 45 -5.65 11.99 -4.86
N GLN A 46 -6.10 10.76 -5.04
CA GLN A 46 -7.50 10.40 -4.86
C GLN A 46 -7.88 10.31 -3.37
N GLY A 47 -9.16 10.43 -3.06
CA GLY A 47 -9.63 10.38 -1.67
C GLY A 47 -9.49 9.00 -1.02
N THR A 48 -9.40 8.97 0.31
CA THR A 48 -9.59 7.73 1.09
C THR A 48 -10.91 7.05 0.74
N GLY A 49 -10.87 5.73 0.58
CA GLY A 49 -11.99 4.91 0.11
C GLY A 49 -12.05 4.72 -1.41
N ALA A 50 -11.25 5.44 -2.19
CA ALA A 50 -11.16 5.23 -3.64
C ALA A 50 -10.50 3.88 -3.96
N GLU A 51 -11.05 3.16 -4.94
CA GLU A 51 -10.44 1.95 -5.50
C GLU A 51 -9.52 2.32 -6.66
N VAL A 52 -8.27 1.85 -6.61
CA VAL A 52 -7.26 2.09 -7.63
C VAL A 52 -6.53 0.82 -8.00
N THR A 53 -6.00 0.79 -9.22
CA THR A 53 -5.06 -0.23 -9.67
C THR A 53 -3.75 0.45 -9.99
N VAL A 54 -2.68 0.08 -9.29
CA VAL A 54 -1.32 0.61 -9.48
C VAL A 54 -0.37 -0.50 -9.91
N GLU A 55 0.70 -0.14 -10.59
CA GLU A 55 1.75 -1.06 -11.03
C GLU A 55 3.11 -0.43 -10.77
N GLY A 56 4.07 -1.23 -10.32
CA GLY A 56 5.41 -0.75 -10.03
C GLY A 56 6.33 -1.85 -9.57
N TYR A 57 7.47 -1.46 -9.00
CA TYR A 57 8.47 -2.37 -8.50
C TYR A 57 8.55 -2.31 -6.98
N VAL A 58 8.70 -3.47 -6.34
CA VAL A 58 8.75 -3.58 -4.89
C VAL A 58 9.99 -2.85 -4.35
N SER A 59 9.78 -1.73 -3.65
CA SER A 59 10.84 -0.90 -3.07
C SER A 59 11.18 -1.31 -1.63
N VAL A 60 10.22 -1.90 -0.91
CA VAL A 60 10.36 -2.53 0.42
C VAL A 60 9.79 -3.95 0.35
N GLN A 61 10.53 -4.95 0.79
CA GLN A 61 10.11 -6.37 0.73
C GLN A 61 8.94 -6.69 1.68
N PRO A 62 8.08 -7.67 1.33
CA PRO A 62 6.97 -8.13 2.17
C PRO A 62 7.39 -8.46 3.61
N GLY A 63 6.66 -7.88 4.56
CA GLY A 63 6.83 -8.12 6.00
C GLY A 63 8.07 -7.51 6.63
N ALA A 64 8.86 -6.69 5.91
CA ALA A 64 10.01 -6.00 6.50
C ALA A 64 9.61 -5.15 7.72
N PHE A 65 8.41 -4.58 7.68
CA PHE A 65 7.90 -3.58 8.63
C PHE A 65 6.77 -4.10 9.54
N VAL A 66 6.51 -5.41 9.55
CA VAL A 66 5.41 -6.04 10.30
C VAL A 66 5.43 -5.72 11.80
N SER A 67 6.62 -5.51 12.38
CA SER A 67 6.77 -5.18 13.80
C SER A 67 6.06 -3.91 14.26
N ALA A 68 5.89 -2.91 13.39
CA ALA A 68 5.21 -1.66 13.75
C ALA A 68 3.94 -1.40 12.91
N LEU A 69 3.88 -1.88 11.66
CA LEU A 69 2.70 -1.72 10.82
C LEU A 69 1.64 -2.80 11.08
N GLY A 70 2.03 -3.94 11.65
CA GLY A 70 1.12 -5.01 12.05
C GLY A 70 0.55 -5.85 10.90
N ASP A 71 1.07 -5.67 9.68
CA ASP A 71 0.71 -6.45 8.49
C ASP A 71 1.95 -6.91 7.71
N GLU A 72 1.78 -7.89 6.84
CA GLU A 72 2.85 -8.47 6.02
C GLU A 72 3.07 -7.75 4.67
N GLY A 73 2.64 -6.49 4.61
CA GLY A 73 2.68 -5.64 3.43
C GLY A 73 4.09 -5.29 2.93
N PHE A 74 4.12 -4.52 1.85
CA PHE A 74 5.31 -4.13 1.11
C PHE A 74 5.12 -2.73 0.51
N ALA A 75 6.19 -2.07 0.08
CA ALA A 75 6.07 -0.81 -0.65
C ALA A 75 6.29 -1.03 -2.15
N LEU A 76 5.52 -0.31 -2.96
CA LEU A 76 5.56 -0.35 -4.42
C LEU A 76 5.92 1.05 -4.93
N GLN A 77 6.77 1.11 -5.95
CA GLN A 77 7.19 2.39 -6.54
C GLN A 77 7.27 2.28 -8.06
N ASP A 78 6.74 3.29 -8.74
CA ASP A 78 6.89 3.52 -10.17
C ASP A 78 7.76 4.76 -10.40
N ASP A 79 7.80 5.27 -11.64
CA ASP A 79 8.60 6.45 -11.97
C ASP A 79 7.94 7.78 -11.50
N THR A 80 6.74 7.73 -10.91
CA THR A 80 5.96 8.90 -10.46
C THR A 80 5.87 9.03 -8.95
N GLY A 81 5.95 7.93 -8.19
CA GLY A 81 5.92 7.97 -6.74
C GLY A 81 5.84 6.57 -6.12
N GLY A 82 5.69 6.51 -4.80
CA GLY A 82 5.62 5.26 -4.05
C GLY A 82 4.42 5.18 -3.09
N ILE A 83 4.02 3.96 -2.76
CA ILE A 83 2.90 3.68 -1.85
C ILE A 83 3.16 2.40 -1.05
N TYR A 84 2.79 2.42 0.22
CA TYR A 84 2.79 1.21 1.04
C TYR A 84 1.50 0.41 0.80
N VAL A 85 1.64 -0.85 0.43
CA VAL A 85 0.54 -1.79 0.24
C VAL A 85 0.35 -2.56 1.54
N LYS A 86 -0.72 -2.23 2.26
CA LYS A 86 -1.15 -2.95 3.45
C LYS A 86 -1.83 -4.24 3.04
N LEU A 87 -1.27 -5.39 3.47
CA LEU A 87 -1.73 -6.68 2.98
C LEU A 87 -1.34 -7.83 3.90
N ASP A 88 -2.28 -8.79 4.04
CA ASP A 88 -2.05 -10.12 4.58
C ASP A 88 -2.68 -11.18 3.64
N PRO A 89 -2.07 -12.38 3.49
CA PRO A 89 -0.82 -12.84 4.09
C PRO A 89 0.44 -12.38 3.34
N LYS A 90 1.60 -12.59 3.96
CA LYS A 90 2.92 -12.35 3.35
C LYS A 90 3.06 -12.94 1.96
N GLN A 91 3.47 -12.10 1.02
CA GLN A 91 3.76 -12.51 -0.36
C GLN A 91 5.16 -13.14 -0.48
N THR A 92 5.36 -13.95 -1.52
CA THR A 92 6.59 -14.75 -1.72
C THR A 92 7.64 -14.06 -2.60
N PHE A 93 7.31 -12.95 -3.24
CA PHE A 93 8.26 -12.15 -4.02
C PHE A 93 9.11 -11.23 -3.11
N GLY A 94 10.21 -10.71 -3.65
CA GLY A 94 11.14 -9.84 -2.93
C GLY A 94 11.31 -8.47 -3.59
N LEU A 95 12.36 -7.75 -3.18
CA LEU A 95 12.74 -6.45 -3.75
C LEU A 95 12.87 -6.50 -5.27
N GLY A 96 12.38 -5.45 -5.92
CA GLY A 96 12.45 -5.26 -7.37
C GLY A 96 11.51 -6.15 -8.18
N ALA A 97 10.66 -6.96 -7.54
CA ALA A 97 9.59 -7.68 -8.22
C ALA A 97 8.62 -6.69 -8.88
N HIS A 98 8.21 -6.97 -10.12
CA HIS A 98 7.23 -6.17 -10.84
C HIS A 98 5.82 -6.63 -10.46
N VAL A 99 5.01 -5.76 -9.88
CA VAL A 99 3.73 -6.13 -9.29
C VAL A 99 2.65 -5.12 -9.69
N ARG A 100 1.46 -5.62 -10.04
CA ARG A 100 0.23 -4.84 -10.13
C ARG A 100 -0.66 -5.14 -8.94
N VAL A 101 -1.19 -4.11 -8.31
CA VAL A 101 -2.05 -4.21 -7.11
C VAL A 101 -3.32 -3.41 -7.35
N SER A 102 -4.47 -4.06 -7.18
CA SER A 102 -5.74 -3.37 -7.01
C SER A 102 -6.10 -3.32 -5.53
N GLY A 103 -6.63 -2.20 -5.06
CA GLY A 103 -6.98 -2.04 -3.65
C GLY A 103 -7.72 -0.73 -3.35
N THR A 104 -7.99 -0.51 -2.07
CA THR A 104 -8.66 0.69 -1.56
C THR A 104 -7.66 1.59 -0.86
N LEU A 105 -7.62 2.85 -1.28
CA LEU A 105 -6.78 3.87 -0.68
C LEU A 105 -7.23 4.23 0.74
N ASP A 106 -6.29 4.36 1.66
CA ASP A 106 -6.54 4.72 3.06
C ASP A 106 -5.33 5.39 3.71
N GLU A 107 -5.43 5.65 5.02
CA GLU A 107 -4.34 6.09 5.88
C GLU A 107 -4.18 5.15 7.09
N GLN A 108 -2.94 4.93 7.51
CA GLN A 108 -2.63 4.23 8.76
C GLN A 108 -1.61 5.04 9.55
N ASN A 109 -2.03 5.57 10.71
CA ASN A 109 -1.20 6.47 11.51
C ASN A 109 -0.61 7.63 10.68
N GLN A 110 -1.44 8.17 9.78
CA GLN A 110 -1.09 9.22 8.80
C GLN A 110 -0.20 8.79 7.62
N LEU A 111 0.32 7.55 7.57
CA LEU A 111 0.94 7.03 6.34
C LEU A 111 -0.11 6.75 5.27
N ARG A 112 0.10 7.23 4.03
CA ARG A 112 -0.73 6.87 2.88
C ARG A 112 -0.54 5.41 2.49
N ILE A 113 -1.62 4.64 2.48
CA ILE A 113 -1.59 3.21 2.16
C ILE A 113 -2.60 2.80 1.09
N LEU A 114 -2.33 1.67 0.45
CA LEU A 114 -3.27 0.92 -0.37
C LEU A 114 -3.62 -0.39 0.36
N LYS A 115 -4.85 -0.51 0.84
CA LYS A 115 -5.37 -1.76 1.42
C LYS A 115 -5.72 -2.73 0.30
N ALA A 116 -5.05 -3.87 0.26
CA ALA A 116 -5.29 -4.90 -0.75
C ALA A 116 -5.43 -6.28 -0.13
N VAL A 117 -6.00 -7.22 -0.88
CA VAL A 117 -6.01 -8.65 -0.54
C VAL A 117 -5.12 -9.41 -1.51
N ALA A 118 -4.63 -10.58 -1.11
CA ALA A 118 -3.69 -11.36 -1.92
C ALA A 118 -4.22 -11.72 -3.33
N GLY A 119 -5.54 -11.86 -3.51
CA GLY A 119 -6.15 -12.13 -4.82
C GLY A 119 -6.00 -10.98 -5.83
N ASP A 120 -5.81 -9.76 -5.34
CA ASP A 120 -5.71 -8.53 -6.14
C ASP A 120 -4.25 -8.11 -6.38
N VAL A 121 -3.30 -8.92 -5.94
CA VAL A 121 -1.87 -8.76 -6.21
C VAL A 121 -1.46 -9.70 -7.33
N LYS A 122 -1.03 -9.12 -8.45
CA LYS A 122 -0.54 -9.86 -9.61
C LYS A 122 0.95 -9.63 -9.80
N LEU A 123 1.73 -10.69 -9.63
CA LEU A 123 3.13 -10.70 -10.04
C LEU A 123 3.23 -10.68 -11.57
N LEU A 124 4.00 -9.73 -12.10
CA LEU A 124 4.27 -9.56 -13.51
C LEU A 124 5.68 -10.06 -13.86
N SER A 125 5.95 -10.18 -15.15
CA SER A 125 7.29 -10.57 -15.62
C SER A 125 8.28 -9.40 -15.49
N GLY A 126 9.55 -9.75 -15.22
CA GLY A 126 10.64 -8.79 -15.11
C GLY A 126 10.89 -8.32 -13.68
N THR A 127 12.09 -7.78 -13.47
CA THR A 127 12.50 -7.13 -12.23
C THR A 127 13.26 -5.85 -12.54
N LYS A 128 13.18 -4.86 -11.65
CA LYS A 128 13.94 -3.61 -11.71
C LYS A 128 14.34 -3.24 -10.30
N GLN A 129 15.61 -2.87 -10.12
CA GLN A 129 16.03 -2.28 -8.86
C GLN A 129 15.47 -0.86 -8.76
N VAL A 130 14.69 -0.59 -7.71
CA VAL A 130 14.26 0.77 -7.36
C VAL A 130 15.48 1.52 -6.83
N SER A 131 15.80 2.64 -7.46
CA SER A 131 16.88 3.53 -7.02
C SER A 131 16.34 4.52 -6.01
N ALA A 132 17.10 4.77 -4.95
CA ALA A 132 16.70 5.73 -3.93
C ALA A 132 16.93 7.17 -4.43
N ALA A 133 15.94 8.05 -4.25
CA ALA A 133 16.12 9.48 -4.48
C ALA A 133 16.98 10.11 -3.36
N GLU A 134 17.96 10.94 -3.70
CA GLU A 134 18.74 11.65 -2.68
C GLU A 134 17.93 12.83 -2.14
N VAL A 135 17.73 12.89 -0.82
CA VAL A 135 16.93 13.89 -0.12
C VAL A 135 17.73 14.45 1.06
N THR A 136 17.62 15.75 1.33
CA THR A 136 18.21 16.36 2.53
C THR A 136 17.45 15.93 3.77
N THR A 137 18.08 15.87 4.94
CA THR A 137 17.37 15.39 6.16
C THR A 137 16.14 16.25 6.49
N GLY A 138 16.22 17.58 6.36
CA GLY A 138 15.06 18.48 6.51
C GLY A 138 14.07 18.48 5.34
N GLY A 139 14.37 17.73 4.27
CA GLY A 139 13.51 17.57 3.10
C GLY A 139 12.57 16.37 3.18
N VAL A 140 12.70 15.54 4.22
CA VAL A 140 11.81 14.39 4.43
C VAL A 140 10.47 14.88 4.97
N ASN A 141 9.46 14.89 4.09
CA ASN A 141 8.11 15.38 4.34
C ASN A 141 7.10 14.69 3.39
N GLU A 142 5.86 15.17 3.37
CA GLU A 142 4.77 14.62 2.56
C GLU A 142 5.14 14.39 1.08
N SER A 143 5.91 15.30 0.48
CA SER A 143 6.22 15.27 -0.94
C SER A 143 7.07 14.08 -1.38
N VAL A 144 7.71 13.37 -0.44
CA VAL A 144 8.50 12.16 -0.70
C VAL A 144 7.89 10.92 -0.03
N GLU A 145 6.76 11.05 0.66
CA GLU A 145 6.16 9.96 1.41
C GLU A 145 5.79 8.78 0.49
N GLY A 146 6.14 7.57 0.91
CA GLY A 146 5.95 6.33 0.17
C GLY A 146 7.11 5.98 -0.77
N GLU A 147 8.04 6.90 -1.04
CA GLU A 147 9.19 6.64 -1.91
C GLU A 147 10.39 6.06 -1.15
N LEU A 148 11.23 5.35 -1.89
CA LEU A 148 12.56 4.97 -1.44
C LEU A 148 13.51 6.17 -1.57
N ILE A 149 14.05 6.62 -0.44
CA ILE A 149 14.95 7.78 -0.38
C ILE A 149 16.29 7.41 0.25
N SER A 150 17.29 8.25 0.02
CA SER A 150 18.61 8.24 0.63
C SER A 150 18.83 9.57 1.31
N VAL A 151 19.16 9.52 2.60
CA VAL A 151 19.50 10.69 3.41
C VAL A 151 20.87 10.48 4.05
N THR A 152 21.61 11.57 4.23
CA THR A 152 22.94 11.52 4.83
C THR A 152 23.08 12.61 5.88
N GLY A 153 23.40 12.27 7.12
CA GLY A 153 23.51 13.26 8.20
C GLY A 153 24.37 12.77 9.37
N ALA A 154 24.76 13.69 10.26
CA ALA A 154 25.39 13.34 11.53
C ALA A 154 24.34 12.89 12.54
N ILE A 155 24.63 11.85 13.33
CA ILE A 155 23.77 11.40 14.44
C ILE A 155 23.69 12.51 15.48
N THR A 156 22.48 12.89 15.87
CA THR A 156 22.23 14.02 16.77
C THR A 156 21.78 13.61 18.17
N GLN A 157 21.23 12.41 18.30
CA GLN A 157 20.73 11.88 19.58
C GLN A 157 21.31 10.50 19.88
N ALA A 158 21.31 10.12 21.15
CA ALA A 158 21.65 8.76 21.55
C ALA A 158 20.58 7.78 21.03
N PHE A 159 21.00 6.54 20.75
CA PHE A 159 20.10 5.44 20.39
C PHE A 159 18.92 5.34 21.36
N GLN A 160 17.71 5.17 20.82
CA GLN A 160 16.51 4.95 21.62
C GLN A 160 15.86 3.60 21.28
N ASP A 161 15.50 2.86 22.32
CA ASP A 161 14.82 1.58 22.22
C ASP A 161 13.30 1.78 22.30
N ASP A 162 12.59 1.40 21.24
CA ASP A 162 11.13 1.48 21.14
C ASP A 162 10.52 0.08 20.92
N SER A 163 11.14 -0.93 21.52
CA SER A 163 10.67 -2.31 21.49
C SER A 163 9.24 -2.42 22.08
N PRO A 164 8.35 -3.26 21.50
CA PRO A 164 8.65 -4.29 20.51
C PRO A 164 8.62 -3.81 19.04
N TYR A 165 8.42 -2.52 18.79
CA TYR A 165 8.18 -2.01 17.44
C TYR A 165 9.47 -1.78 16.66
N GLY A 166 10.43 -1.07 17.27
CA GLY A 166 11.65 -0.68 16.58
C GLY A 166 12.66 0.04 17.44
N TYR A 167 13.58 0.71 16.77
CA TYR A 167 14.62 1.54 17.36
C TYR A 167 14.68 2.87 16.64
N LYS A 168 15.03 3.94 17.37
CA LYS A 168 15.12 5.29 16.80
C LYS A 168 16.57 5.77 16.80
N LEU A 169 16.97 6.29 15.64
CA LEU A 169 18.13 7.14 15.46
C LEU A 169 17.65 8.48 14.91
N TYR A 170 18.46 9.52 15.08
CA TYR A 170 18.16 10.85 14.56
C TYR A 170 19.41 11.36 13.86
N ILE A 171 19.26 11.84 12.62
CA ILE A 171 20.36 12.36 11.83
C ILE A 171 20.02 13.74 11.25
N ASN A 172 21.06 14.56 11.04
CA ASN A 172 20.90 15.91 10.50
C ASN A 172 22.08 16.29 9.60
N ASP A 173 21.80 16.82 8.42
CA ASP A 173 22.79 17.34 7.46
C ASP A 173 23.02 18.86 7.56
N GLY A 174 22.25 19.52 8.43
CA GLY A 174 22.20 20.98 8.60
C GLY A 174 20.88 21.61 8.14
N SER A 175 20.07 20.91 7.36
CA SER A 175 18.78 21.39 6.85
C SER A 175 17.60 21.11 7.79
N GLY A 176 17.75 20.20 8.74
CA GLY A 176 16.70 19.76 9.66
C GLY A 176 16.95 18.34 10.13
N GLU A 177 16.55 18.01 11.36
CA GLU A 177 16.70 16.66 11.90
C GLU A 177 15.60 15.74 11.37
N VAL A 178 15.95 14.49 11.03
CA VAL A 178 14.99 13.45 10.64
C VAL A 178 15.16 12.22 11.52
N GLN A 179 14.03 11.60 11.86
CA GLN A 179 13.99 10.30 12.53
C GLN A 179 14.30 9.19 11.52
N VAL A 180 15.18 8.27 11.92
CA VAL A 180 15.37 6.98 11.27
C VAL A 180 14.74 5.93 12.17
N PHE A 181 13.65 5.33 11.71
CA PHE A 181 12.93 4.31 12.48
C PHE A 181 13.26 2.92 11.96
N VAL A 182 14.01 2.16 12.76
CA VAL A 182 14.47 0.81 12.42
C VAL A 182 13.53 -0.21 13.00
N HIS A 183 12.69 -0.81 12.16
CA HIS A 183 11.81 -1.91 12.55
C HIS A 183 12.60 -3.11 13.08
N VAL A 184 12.18 -3.72 14.19
CA VAL A 184 12.86 -4.92 14.72
C VAL A 184 12.76 -6.11 13.74
N SER A 185 11.71 -6.12 12.91
CA SER A 185 11.51 -7.13 11.86
C SER A 185 12.40 -6.96 10.63
N ALA A 186 13.12 -5.83 10.48
CA ALA A 186 13.98 -5.57 9.34
C ALA A 186 15.37 -6.23 9.44
N GLY A 187 15.62 -7.04 10.48
CA GLY A 187 16.82 -7.88 10.59
C GLY A 187 18.08 -7.16 11.09
N PHE A 188 17.93 -5.99 11.71
CA PHE A 188 19.05 -5.27 12.32
C PHE A 188 19.50 -5.90 13.64
N ASP A 189 20.81 -5.93 13.85
CA ASP A 189 21.37 -6.20 15.18
C ASP A 189 21.26 -4.94 16.05
N LYS A 190 20.51 -5.07 17.15
CA LYS A 190 20.34 -4.00 18.13
C LYS A 190 21.67 -3.53 18.71
N ALA A 191 22.59 -4.45 19.01
CA ALA A 191 23.86 -4.10 19.63
C ALA A 191 24.72 -3.24 18.68
N ALA A 192 24.71 -3.56 17.38
CA ALA A 192 25.35 -2.75 16.35
C ALA A 192 24.77 -1.33 16.25
N LEU A 193 23.44 -1.18 16.32
CA LEU A 193 22.79 0.13 16.34
C LEU A 193 23.10 0.92 17.62
N GLN A 194 23.12 0.25 18.78
CA GLN A 194 23.46 0.85 20.07
C GLN A 194 24.91 1.33 20.15
N ALA A 195 25.82 0.72 19.38
CA ALA A 195 27.22 1.13 19.31
C ALA A 195 27.44 2.41 18.50
N LEU A 196 26.43 2.90 17.77
CA LEU A 196 26.50 4.18 17.06
C LEU A 196 26.47 5.34 18.06
N THR A 197 27.25 6.38 17.77
CA THR A 197 27.49 7.52 18.66
C THR A 197 27.17 8.84 17.98
N VAL A 198 26.68 9.79 18.78
CA VAL A 198 26.42 11.16 18.35
C VAL A 198 27.66 11.75 17.67
N GLY A 199 27.45 12.40 16.52
CA GLY A 199 28.50 12.97 15.68
C GLY A 199 28.99 12.06 14.55
N GLN A 200 28.79 10.74 14.61
CA GLN A 200 29.07 9.89 13.45
C GLN A 200 28.14 10.23 12.30
N ARG A 201 28.64 10.15 11.06
CA ARG A 201 27.84 10.38 9.86
C ARG A 201 27.26 9.06 9.37
N LEU A 202 25.97 9.05 9.10
CA LEU A 202 25.27 7.92 8.50
C LEU A 202 24.76 8.30 7.12
N ARG A 203 24.83 7.36 6.18
CA ARG A 203 23.96 7.31 5.00
C ARG A 203 22.91 6.24 5.24
N VAL A 204 21.64 6.61 5.10
CA VAL A 204 20.48 5.74 5.31
C VAL A 204 19.63 5.73 4.06
N VAL A 205 19.35 4.53 3.55
CA VAL A 205 18.36 4.28 2.50
C VAL A 205 17.10 3.73 3.16
N GLY A 206 15.92 4.19 2.78
CA GLY A 206 14.70 3.68 3.40
C GLY A 206 13.43 4.23 2.78
N LEU A 207 12.31 3.66 3.19
CA LEU A 207 11.01 4.21 2.87
C LEU A 207 10.85 5.55 3.62
N ALA A 208 10.54 6.62 2.91
CA ALA A 208 10.00 7.81 3.53
C ALA A 208 8.58 7.49 4.01
N ALA A 209 8.39 7.44 5.32
CA ALA A 209 7.12 7.12 5.95
C ALA A 209 6.67 8.26 6.86
N GLN A 210 5.43 8.16 7.34
CA GLN A 210 4.88 9.04 8.35
C GLN A 210 4.28 8.22 9.50
N TYR A 211 4.55 8.67 10.71
CA TYR A 211 3.86 8.22 11.91
C TYR A 211 3.33 9.42 12.68
N GLU A 212 2.01 9.58 12.67
CA GLU A 212 1.29 10.72 13.23
C GLU A 212 1.83 12.04 12.65
N THR A 213 2.62 12.78 13.42
CA THR A 213 3.19 14.08 13.00
C THR A 213 4.67 13.99 12.59
N THR A 214 5.26 12.79 12.63
CA THR A 214 6.69 12.57 12.37
C THR A 214 6.88 11.93 11.01
N TYR A 215 7.61 12.60 10.13
CA TYR A 215 8.17 11.95 8.96
C TYR A 215 9.48 11.24 9.33
N GLU A 216 9.65 10.03 8.80
CA GLU A 216 10.76 9.17 9.15
C GLU A 216 11.30 8.43 7.93
N VAL A 217 12.54 7.96 8.05
CA VAL A 217 13.17 7.08 7.06
C VAL A 217 13.28 5.69 7.67
N ALA A 218 12.55 4.72 7.10
CA ALA A 218 12.54 3.33 7.55
C ALA A 218 13.43 2.46 6.65
N PRO A 219 14.65 2.06 7.10
CA PRO A 219 15.53 1.23 6.31
C PRO A 219 15.03 -0.22 6.24
N ARG A 220 15.28 -0.89 5.11
CA ARG A 220 14.64 -2.17 4.77
C ARG A 220 15.42 -3.39 5.27
N ALA A 221 16.73 -3.21 5.45
CA ALA A 221 17.69 -4.22 5.87
C ALA A 221 18.98 -3.56 6.36
N PRO A 222 19.87 -4.29 7.08
CA PRO A 222 21.15 -3.75 7.58
C PRO A 222 22.02 -3.05 6.54
N SER A 223 21.99 -3.52 5.28
CA SER A 223 22.76 -2.92 4.18
C SER A 223 22.33 -1.51 3.80
N ASP A 224 21.15 -1.07 4.23
CA ASP A 224 20.63 0.26 3.95
C ASP A 224 21.17 1.33 4.92
N LEU A 225 21.88 0.94 5.98
CA LEU A 225 22.51 1.87 6.92
C LEU A 225 24.02 1.69 6.88
N SER A 226 24.74 2.78 6.61
CA SER A 226 26.21 2.77 6.56
C SER A 226 26.78 3.97 7.29
N VAL A 227 27.81 3.73 8.11
CA VAL A 227 28.64 4.79 8.66
C VAL A 227 29.56 5.28 7.53
N ILE A 228 29.57 6.58 7.30
CA ILE A 228 30.43 7.20 6.28
C ILE A 228 31.48 8.11 6.96
N PRO A 229 32.62 8.36 6.31
CA PRO A 229 33.67 9.23 6.84
C PRO A 229 33.21 10.66 7.13
#